data_AF-A0A9D3MJX9-F1
#
_entry.id   AF-A0A9D3MJX9-F1
#
_cell.length_a   1.000
_cell.length_b   1.000
_cell.length_c   1.000
_cell.angle_alpha   90.00
_cell.angle_beta   90.00
_cell.angle_gamma   90.00
#
_symmetry.space_group_name_H-M   'P 1'
#
loop_
_entity.id
_entity.type
_entity.pdbx_description
1 polymer ?
#
loop_
_entity_poly.entity_id
_entity_poly.type
_entity_poly.pdbx_seq_one_letter_code
_entity_poly.pdbx_strand_id
1 'polypeptide(L)'
;MSEKKMTSSRRHHLKSLMLAIAKDLLEAEAAEAEEERKRYMEENCPALSLPGSTQELQELCKKLHQKIDAVDEQRYDMEGKVSKCDKEIEDLKMKVQDLKGKFKKPALRKVRMSADAMLQALLGSKHKVNMDLRANLKQVKKEVKEEEKDAGDWRKNIEDKAGMGGRKKMFESDA
;
A
#
# COMPACT_ATOMS: atom_id res chain seq x y z
N MET A 1 15.51 39.56 11.02
CA MET A 1 15.03 38.37 11.75
C MET A 1 14.64 37.31 10.71
N SER A 2 15.57 36.43 10.33
CA SER A 2 15.27 35.35 9.38
C SER A 2 14.74 34.16 10.17
N GLU A 3 13.43 34.04 10.29
CA GLU A 3 12.83 32.85 10.89
C GLU A 3 13.26 31.62 10.09
N LYS A 4 13.97 30.70 10.76
CA LYS A 4 14.39 29.43 10.18
C LYS A 4 13.14 28.63 9.79
N LYS A 5 12.78 28.70 8.52
CA LYS A 5 11.72 27.87 7.93
C LYS A 5 12.01 26.40 8.23
N MET A 6 10.96 25.67 8.63
CA MET A 6 10.98 24.22 8.87
C MET A 6 11.84 23.48 7.84
N THR A 7 12.63 22.49 8.26
CA THR A 7 13.43 21.70 7.31
C THR A 7 12.51 20.93 6.34
N SER A 8 12.97 20.72 5.10
CA SER A 8 12.19 19.98 4.10
C SER A 8 11.86 18.56 4.58
N SER A 9 12.83 17.89 5.23
CA SER A 9 12.65 16.56 5.81
C SER A 9 11.50 16.53 6.83
N ARG A 10 11.46 17.49 7.77
CA ARG A 10 10.37 17.56 8.75
C ARG A 10 9.01 17.83 8.11
N ARG A 11 8.93 18.68 7.08
CA ARG A 11 7.68 18.87 6.34
C ARG A 11 7.19 17.60 5.66
N HIS A 12 8.08 16.83 5.03
CA HIS A 12 7.70 15.57 4.38
C HIS A 12 7.25 14.53 5.40
N HIS A 13 7.97 14.39 6.52
CA HIS A 13 7.58 13.49 7.59
C HIS A 13 6.18 13.82 8.12
N LEU A 14 5.88 15.10 8.38
CA LEU A 14 4.56 15.54 8.81
C LEU A 14 3.48 15.24 7.75
N LYS A 15 3.74 15.49 6.46
CA LYS A 15 2.80 15.11 5.39
C LYS A 15 2.54 13.61 5.35
N SER A 16 3.58 12.79 5.50
CA SER A 16 3.43 11.33 5.55
C SER A 16 2.60 10.89 6.75
N LEU A 17 2.81 11.47 7.93
CA LEU A 17 1.99 11.19 9.11
C LEU A 17 0.53 11.61 8.92
N MET A 18 0.30 12.79 8.33
CA MET A 18 -1.06 13.25 8.03
C MET A 18 -1.79 12.31 7.07
N LEU A 19 -1.11 11.82 6.03
CA LEU A 19 -1.69 10.86 5.09
C LEU A 19 -1.94 9.49 5.72
N ALA A 20 -1.06 9.04 6.62
CA ALA A 20 -1.26 7.80 7.37
C ALA A 20 -2.51 7.90 8.25
N ILE A 21 -2.63 8.97 9.04
CA ILE A 21 -3.80 9.22 9.88
C ILE A 21 -5.07 9.35 9.03
N ALA A 22 -5.02 10.07 7.91
CA ALA A 22 -6.16 10.24 7.02
C ALA A 22 -6.63 8.90 6.43
N LYS A 23 -5.70 7.99 6.13
CA LYS A 23 -6.02 6.63 5.67
C LYS A 23 -6.76 5.85 6.75
N ASP A 24 -6.25 5.87 7.98
CA ASP A 24 -6.85 5.16 9.10
C ASP A 24 -8.26 5.70 9.41
N LEU A 25 -8.46 7.02 9.31
CA LEU A 25 -9.78 7.64 9.48
C LEU A 25 -10.76 7.25 8.37
N LEU A 26 -10.32 7.19 7.12
CA LEU A 26 -11.16 6.72 6.00
C LEU A 26 -11.56 5.25 6.17
N GLU A 27 -10.66 4.41 6.67
CA GLU A 27 -10.98 2.99 6.95
C GLU A 27 -11.96 2.86 8.11
N ALA A 28 -11.83 3.69 9.15
CA ALA A 28 -12.77 3.73 10.27
C ALA A 28 -14.17 4.22 9.82
N GLU A 29 -14.24 5.30 9.03
CA GLU A 29 -15.50 5.82 8.47
C GLU A 29 -16.19 4.78 7.58
N ALA A 30 -15.43 4.07 6.73
CA ALA A 30 -16.00 3.01 5.89
C ALA A 30 -16.56 1.84 6.71
N ALA A 31 -15.90 1.48 7.82
CA ALA A 31 -16.41 0.45 8.73
C ALA A 31 -17.68 0.91 9.46
N GLU A 32 -17.72 2.15 9.93
CA GLU A 32 -18.90 2.75 10.57
C GLU A 32 -20.10 2.82 9.61
N ALA A 33 -19.88 3.23 8.36
CA ALA A 33 -20.92 3.27 7.34
C ALA A 33 -21.52 1.89 7.03
N GLU A 34 -20.71 0.83 7.03
CA GLU A 34 -21.21 -0.53 6.83
C GLU A 34 -22.03 -1.02 8.04
N GLU A 35 -21.63 -0.68 9.26
CA GLU A 35 -22.41 -1.00 10.47
C GLU A 35 -23.72 -0.20 10.54
N GLU A 36 -23.70 1.08 10.16
CA GLU A 36 -24.91 1.90 10.04
C GLU A 36 -25.87 1.32 8.98
N ARG A 37 -25.32 0.89 7.83
CA ARG A 37 -26.11 0.20 6.80
C ARG A 37 -26.75 -1.07 7.35
N LYS A 38 -26.03 -1.90 8.11
CA LYS A 38 -26.59 -3.11 8.73
C LYS A 38 -27.71 -2.77 9.70
N ARG A 39 -27.48 -1.80 10.60
CA ARG A 39 -28.50 -1.32 11.56
C ARG A 39 -29.76 -0.84 10.84
N TYR A 40 -29.60 -0.03 9.80
CA TYR A 40 -30.72 0.44 9.00
C TYR A 40 -31.49 -0.72 8.35
N MET A 41 -30.78 -1.72 7.82
CA MET A 41 -31.42 -2.90 7.22
C MET A 41 -32.15 -3.77 8.25
N GLU A 42 -31.61 -3.93 9.46
CA GLU A 42 -32.26 -4.66 10.54
C GLU A 42 -33.58 -4.00 10.99
N GLU A 43 -33.61 -2.67 11.05
CA GLU A 43 -34.81 -1.92 11.43
C GLU A 43 -35.88 -1.89 10.31
N ASN A 44 -35.46 -1.70 9.06
CA ASN A 44 -36.38 -1.48 7.94
C ASN A 44 -36.77 -2.77 7.19
N CYS A 45 -35.93 -3.79 7.23
CA CYS A 45 -36.14 -5.08 6.57
C CYS A 45 -35.67 -6.23 7.47
N PRO A 46 -36.35 -6.46 8.62
CA PRO A 46 -36.00 -7.54 9.53
C PRO A 46 -36.17 -8.92 8.88
N ALA A 47 -35.53 -9.92 9.46
CA ALA A 47 -35.65 -11.30 9.00
C ALA A 47 -37.13 -11.74 8.94
N LEU A 48 -37.49 -12.39 7.83
CA LEU A 48 -38.87 -12.77 7.57
C LEU A 48 -39.35 -13.81 8.58
N SER A 49 -40.37 -13.45 9.35
CA SER A 49 -41.11 -14.40 10.20
C SER A 49 -42.34 -14.88 9.47
N LEU A 50 -42.40 -16.17 9.16
CA LEU A 50 -43.55 -16.78 8.49
C LEU A 50 -44.68 -17.02 9.51
N PRO A 51 -45.89 -16.51 9.26
CA PRO A 51 -47.04 -16.80 10.11
C PRO A 51 -47.51 -18.24 9.95
N GLY A 52 -48.20 -18.76 10.97
CA GLY A 52 -48.62 -20.17 11.03
C GLY A 52 -49.89 -20.50 10.26
N SER A 53 -50.74 -19.51 9.99
CA SER A 53 -52.00 -19.71 9.25
C SER A 53 -51.89 -19.32 7.79
N THR A 54 -52.71 -19.96 6.94
CA THR A 54 -52.77 -19.67 5.50
C THR A 54 -53.29 -18.27 5.20
N GLN A 55 -54.23 -17.76 6.00
CA GLN A 55 -54.79 -16.43 5.83
C GLN A 55 -53.78 -15.33 6.16
N GLU A 56 -53.07 -15.44 7.29
CA GLU A 56 -52.00 -14.51 7.66
C GLU A 56 -50.88 -14.50 6.62
N LEU A 57 -50.56 -15.66 6.03
CA LEU A 57 -49.54 -15.75 4.98
C LEU A 57 -49.98 -15.01 3.71
N GLN A 58 -51.25 -15.16 3.29
CA GLN A 58 -51.79 -14.42 2.13
C GLN A 58 -51.79 -12.91 2.37
N GLU A 59 -52.12 -12.45 3.59
CA GLU A 59 -52.06 -11.05 3.96
C GLU A 59 -50.62 -10.51 3.97
N LEU A 60 -49.67 -11.28 4.50
CA LEU A 60 -48.25 -10.93 4.47
C LEU A 60 -47.73 -10.77 3.05
N CYS A 61 -48.05 -11.70 2.14
CA CYS A 61 -47.66 -11.61 0.73
C CYS A 61 -48.21 -10.35 0.06
N LYS A 62 -49.48 -10.00 0.30
CA LYS A 62 -50.08 -8.76 -0.23
C LYS A 62 -49.39 -7.51 0.32
N LYS A 63 -49.10 -7.48 1.63
CA LYS A 63 -48.39 -6.37 2.28
C LYS A 63 -46.97 -6.19 1.73
N LEU A 64 -46.23 -7.29 1.54
CA LEU A 64 -44.88 -7.25 0.98
C LEU A 64 -44.90 -6.75 -0.46
N HIS A 65 -45.86 -7.21 -1.28
CA HIS A 65 -45.97 -6.75 -2.67
C HIS A 65 -46.21 -5.24 -2.77
N GLN A 66 -47.15 -4.70 -1.98
CA GLN A 66 -47.40 -3.25 -1.93
C GLN A 66 -46.17 -2.45 -1.46
N LYS A 67 -45.43 -2.99 -0.47
CA LYS A 67 -44.19 -2.36 -0.01
C LYS A 67 -43.10 -2.36 -1.08
N ILE A 68 -42.98 -3.43 -1.87
CA ILE A 68 -42.00 -3.50 -2.96
C ILE A 68 -42.25 -2.36 -3.96
N ASP A 69 -43.50 -2.15 -4.38
CA ASP A 69 -43.83 -1.10 -5.35
C ASP A 69 -43.45 0.30 -4.80
N ALA A 70 -43.81 0.58 -3.54
CA ALA A 70 -43.49 1.85 -2.90
C ALA A 70 -41.98 2.07 -2.71
N VAL A 71 -41.23 1.03 -2.34
CA VAL A 71 -39.77 1.11 -2.17
C VAL A 71 -39.06 1.27 -3.51
N ASP A 72 -39.53 0.63 -4.58
CA ASP A 72 -38.93 0.79 -5.91
C ASP A 72 -39.17 2.20 -6.48
N GLU A 73 -40.35 2.78 -6.24
CA GLU A 73 -40.61 4.19 -6.56
C GLU A 73 -39.64 5.13 -5.82
N GLN A 74 -39.46 4.94 -4.51
CA GLN A 74 -38.48 5.70 -3.72
C GLN A 74 -37.05 5.51 -4.23
N ARG A 75 -36.68 4.27 -4.59
CA ARG A 75 -35.36 3.96 -5.16
C ARG A 75 -35.15 4.70 -6.47
N TYR A 76 -36.15 4.72 -7.35
CA TYR A 76 -36.09 5.43 -8.62
C TYR A 76 -35.86 6.93 -8.44
N ASP A 77 -36.60 7.56 -7.51
CA ASP A 77 -36.45 8.98 -7.21
C ASP A 77 -35.06 9.31 -6.64
N MET A 78 -34.55 8.45 -5.75
CA MET A 78 -33.22 8.60 -5.17
C MET A 78 -32.12 8.44 -6.23
N GLU A 79 -32.23 7.45 -7.11
CA GLU A 79 -31.34 7.26 -8.24
C GLU A 79 -31.36 8.48 -9.18
N GLY A 80 -32.53 9.03 -9.46
CA GLY A 80 -32.69 10.25 -10.25
C GLY A 80 -31.98 11.46 -9.62
N LYS A 81 -32.01 11.60 -8.28
CA LYS A 81 -31.27 12.66 -7.57
C LYS A 81 -29.77 12.46 -7.67
N VAL A 82 -29.27 11.25 -7.43
CA VAL A 82 -27.85 10.91 -7.54
C VAL A 82 -27.34 11.19 -8.96
N SER A 83 -28.08 10.76 -9.99
CA SER A 83 -27.71 11.00 -11.39
C SER A 83 -27.62 12.49 -11.74
N LYS A 84 -28.50 13.33 -11.18
CA LYS A 84 -28.43 14.79 -11.36
C LYS A 84 -27.18 15.37 -10.68
N CYS A 85 -26.89 14.95 -9.46
CA CYS A 85 -25.69 15.37 -8.74
C CYS A 85 -24.40 14.94 -9.48
N ASP A 86 -24.36 13.72 -10.02
CA ASP A 86 -23.21 13.23 -10.77
C ASP A 86 -22.95 14.05 -12.04
N LYS A 87 -24.02 14.38 -12.78
CA LYS A 87 -23.93 15.27 -13.95
C LYS A 87 -23.41 16.65 -13.58
N GLU A 88 -23.90 17.23 -12.49
CA GLU A 88 -23.43 18.53 -12.00
C GLU A 88 -21.94 18.47 -11.60
N ILE A 89 -21.52 17.39 -10.93
CA ILE A 89 -20.11 17.16 -10.58
C ILE A 89 -19.25 17.04 -11.84
N GLU A 90 -19.72 16.34 -12.88
CA GLU A 90 -19.01 16.21 -14.15
C GLU A 90 -18.84 17.55 -14.85
N ASP A 91 -19.92 18.33 -14.95
CA ASP A 91 -19.91 19.67 -15.54
C ASP A 91 -18.95 20.61 -14.78
N LEU A 92 -18.98 20.56 -13.44
CA LEU A 92 -18.07 21.33 -12.61
C LEU A 92 -16.61 20.88 -12.77
N LYS A 93 -16.36 19.57 -12.86
CA LYS A 93 -15.02 19.04 -13.15
C LYS A 93 -14.50 19.52 -14.50
N MET A 94 -15.33 19.53 -15.54
CA MET A 94 -14.98 20.08 -16.85
C MET A 94 -14.65 21.56 -16.78
N LYS A 95 -15.51 22.38 -16.16
CA LYS A 95 -15.26 23.82 -15.95
C LYS A 95 -13.94 24.06 -15.20
N VAL A 96 -13.65 23.28 -14.16
CA VAL A 96 -12.38 23.37 -13.42
C VAL A 96 -11.19 23.05 -14.31
N GLN A 97 -11.30 22.06 -15.21
CA GLN A 97 -10.23 21.73 -16.17
C GLN A 97 -10.00 22.87 -17.16
N ASP A 98 -11.06 23.47 -17.69
CA ASP A 98 -10.96 24.59 -18.62
C ASP A 98 -10.35 25.84 -17.94
N LEU A 99 -10.78 26.14 -16.71
CA LEU A 99 -10.29 27.28 -15.92
C LEU A 99 -8.84 27.13 -15.46
N LYS A 100 -8.40 25.90 -15.10
CA LYS A 100 -6.99 25.64 -14.78
C LYS A 100 -6.06 25.81 -16.00
N GLY A 101 -6.62 26.12 -17.17
CA GLY A 101 -5.94 26.16 -18.44
C GLY A 101 -5.63 24.74 -18.89
N LYS A 102 -5.78 24.48 -20.18
CA LYS A 102 -5.37 23.24 -20.84
C LYS A 102 -3.86 23.03 -20.61
N PHE A 103 -3.47 22.49 -19.46
CA PHE A 103 -2.15 21.93 -19.19
C PHE A 103 -1.82 21.13 -20.44
N LYS A 104 -0.76 21.51 -21.16
CA LYS A 104 -0.38 20.93 -22.47
C LYS A 104 -0.76 19.46 -22.45
N LYS A 105 -1.81 19.09 -23.21
CA LYS A 105 -2.32 17.72 -23.27
C LYS A 105 -1.09 16.82 -23.33
N PRO A 106 -0.75 16.04 -22.28
CA PRO A 106 0.39 15.15 -22.35
C PRO A 106 0.19 14.35 -23.63
N ALA A 107 1.11 14.46 -24.59
CA ALA A 107 0.92 13.86 -25.90
C ALA A 107 0.44 12.43 -25.69
N LEU A 108 -0.67 12.02 -26.31
CA LEU A 108 -1.28 10.71 -26.12
C LEU A 108 -0.21 9.65 -26.45
N ARG A 109 0.51 9.19 -25.43
CA ARG A 109 1.49 8.13 -25.56
C ARG A 109 0.67 6.85 -25.63
N LYS A 110 0.93 6.03 -26.65
CA LYS A 110 0.36 4.69 -26.76
C LYS A 110 0.90 3.85 -25.60
N VAL A 111 0.20 3.87 -24.46
CA VAL A 111 0.53 3.03 -23.31
C VAL A 111 0.15 1.61 -23.68
N ARG A 112 1.15 0.80 -24.03
CA ARG A 112 0.98 -0.65 -24.15
C ARG A 112 0.94 -1.23 -22.74
N MET A 113 0.35 -2.42 -22.58
CA MET A 113 0.39 -3.14 -21.29
C MET A 113 1.81 -3.12 -20.72
N SER A 114 1.94 -2.76 -19.43
CA SER A 114 3.23 -2.78 -18.76
C SER A 114 3.78 -4.20 -18.76
N ALA A 115 5.11 -4.33 -18.78
CA ALA A 115 5.77 -5.63 -18.70
C ALA A 115 5.29 -6.41 -17.47
N ASP A 116 5.07 -5.74 -16.34
CA ASP A 116 4.52 -6.34 -15.12
C ASP A 116 3.10 -6.89 -15.29
N ALA A 117 2.20 -6.13 -15.92
CA ALA A 117 0.84 -6.60 -16.15
C ALA A 117 0.81 -7.80 -17.11
N MET A 118 1.67 -7.79 -18.12
CA MET A 118 1.82 -8.90 -19.06
C MET A 118 2.46 -10.13 -18.40
N LEU A 119 3.51 -9.95 -17.58
CA LEU A 119 4.19 -11.04 -16.89
C LEU A 119 3.32 -11.67 -15.79
N GLN A 120 2.57 -10.87 -15.05
CA GLN A 120 1.63 -11.39 -14.04
C GLN A 120 0.49 -12.19 -14.70
N ALA A 121 0.01 -11.77 -15.87
CA ALA A 121 -1.01 -12.49 -16.63
C ALA A 121 -0.47 -13.80 -17.25
N LEU A 122 0.78 -13.81 -17.75
CA LEU A 122 1.36 -14.99 -18.42
C LEU A 122 2.00 -16.00 -17.47
N LEU A 123 2.57 -15.56 -16.34
CA LEU A 123 3.39 -16.39 -15.45
C LEU A 123 2.79 -16.56 -14.04
N GLY A 124 1.63 -15.94 -13.80
CA GLY A 124 0.91 -16.02 -12.53
C GLY A 124 1.74 -15.56 -11.33
N SER A 125 1.48 -16.15 -10.16
CA SER A 125 2.11 -15.76 -8.89
C SER A 125 3.61 -16.07 -8.77
N LYS A 126 4.17 -16.87 -9.69
CA LYS A 126 5.54 -17.41 -9.56
C LYS A 126 6.63 -16.37 -9.85
N HIS A 127 6.30 -15.28 -10.56
CA HIS A 127 7.22 -14.18 -10.89
C HIS A 127 6.63 -12.82 -10.46
N LYS A 128 6.26 -12.69 -9.18
CA LYS A 128 5.94 -11.38 -8.61
C LYS A 128 7.24 -10.62 -8.29
N VAL A 129 7.95 -10.20 -9.32
CA VAL A 129 9.07 -9.25 -9.17
C VAL A 129 8.42 -7.89 -8.96
N ASN A 130 8.37 -7.43 -7.72
CA ASN A 130 7.93 -6.08 -7.44
C ASN A 130 8.96 -5.12 -8.07
N MET A 131 8.63 -4.48 -9.20
CA MET A 131 9.48 -3.47 -9.85
C MET A 131 9.56 -2.16 -9.05
N ASP A 132 9.18 -2.16 -7.77
CA ASP A 132 9.55 -1.12 -6.83
C ASP A 132 11.07 -0.86 -6.93
N LEU A 133 11.44 0.42 -7.09
CA LEU A 133 12.83 0.89 -7.16
C LEU A 133 13.70 0.35 -6.00
N ARG A 134 13.05 -0.06 -4.90
CA ARG A 134 13.64 -0.61 -3.69
C ARG A 134 14.06 -2.08 -3.80
N ALA A 135 13.42 -2.88 -4.65
CA ALA A 135 13.67 -4.33 -4.74
C ALA A 135 14.99 -4.67 -5.45
N ASN A 136 15.49 -3.78 -6.30
CA ASN A 136 16.73 -3.97 -7.08
C ASN A 136 17.99 -3.44 -6.38
N LEU A 137 17.86 -2.81 -5.21
CA LEU A 137 19.00 -2.31 -4.44
C LEU A 137 19.51 -3.43 -3.52
N LYS A 138 20.79 -3.80 -3.63
CA LYS A 138 21.43 -4.78 -2.74
C LYS A 138 21.34 -4.29 -1.29
N GLN A 139 20.56 -4.99 -0.47
CA GLN A 139 20.54 -4.78 0.97
C GLN A 139 21.81 -5.38 1.55
N VAL A 140 22.72 -4.57 2.08
CA VAL A 140 23.86 -5.07 2.85
C VAL A 140 23.29 -5.69 4.12
N LYS A 141 23.24 -7.02 4.17
CA LYS A 141 22.97 -7.71 5.43
C LYS A 141 24.07 -7.30 6.40
N LYS A 142 23.71 -6.56 7.45
CA LYS A 142 24.56 -6.44 8.63
C LYS A 142 24.45 -7.78 9.36
N GLU A 143 25.12 -8.79 8.82
CA GLU A 143 25.34 -10.04 9.52
C GLU A 143 26.20 -9.68 10.73
N VAL A 144 25.60 -9.75 11.92
CA VAL A 144 26.37 -9.96 13.14
C VAL A 144 27.07 -11.29 12.88
N LYS A 145 28.35 -11.20 12.52
CA LYS A 145 29.20 -12.36 12.23
C LYS A 145 29.40 -13.09 13.55
N GLU A 146 28.49 -14.02 13.82
CA GLU A 146 28.68 -15.10 14.77
C GLU A 146 29.89 -15.93 14.28
N GLU A 147 30.74 -16.31 15.22
CA GLU A 147 32.05 -16.87 14.98
C GLU A 147 32.00 -18.17 14.16
N GLU A 148 32.70 -18.22 13.03
CA GLU A 148 33.26 -19.46 12.51
C GLU A 148 34.79 -19.32 12.49
N LYS A 149 35.41 -20.05 13.41
CA LYS A 149 36.83 -20.33 13.48
C LYS A 149 37.22 -21.13 12.23
N ASP A 150 38.09 -20.59 11.37
CA ASP A 150 39.27 -21.34 10.92
C ASP A 150 40.27 -20.40 10.21
N ALA A 151 41.32 -20.03 10.93
CA ALA A 151 42.56 -19.54 10.34
C ALA A 151 43.70 -20.01 11.24
N GLY A 152 44.02 -21.31 11.10
CA GLY A 152 45.35 -21.89 11.18
C GLY A 152 46.32 -21.35 12.24
N ASP A 153 46.45 -22.13 13.31
CA ASP A 153 47.49 -22.05 14.34
C ASP A 153 48.92 -21.98 13.72
N TRP A 154 49.60 -20.84 13.87
CA TRP A 154 50.97 -20.62 13.38
C TRP A 154 52.07 -20.97 14.40
N ARG A 155 51.79 -21.82 15.40
CA ARG A 155 52.83 -22.20 16.38
C ARG A 155 52.90 -23.71 16.65
N LYS A 156 53.80 -24.38 15.91
CA LYS A 156 54.66 -25.48 16.39
C LYS A 156 55.73 -25.78 15.33
N ASN A 157 56.92 -25.18 15.45
CA ASN A 157 58.12 -25.66 16.16
C ASN A 157 58.85 -26.79 15.41
N ILE A 158 60.06 -26.50 14.91
CA ILE A 158 61.20 -27.43 14.90
C ILE A 158 62.49 -26.69 15.32
N GLU A 159 62.86 -26.94 16.58
CA GLU A 159 64.17 -27.33 17.15
C GLU A 159 65.42 -26.44 17.00
N ASP A 160 65.80 -25.87 18.16
CA ASP A 160 67.12 -25.90 18.79
C ASP A 160 68.35 -26.19 17.92
N LYS A 161 69.13 -25.15 17.65
CA LYS A 161 70.59 -25.22 17.83
C LYS A 161 71.07 -24.11 18.73
N ALA A 162 71.30 -24.53 19.97
CA ALA A 162 72.21 -23.93 20.94
C ALA A 162 73.50 -23.39 20.30
N GLY A 163 73.98 -22.27 20.84
CA GLY A 163 75.41 -21.96 20.94
C GLY A 163 76.15 -21.70 19.63
N MET A 164 76.13 -20.45 19.16
CA MET A 164 77.25 -19.87 18.40
C MET A 164 77.47 -18.44 18.91
N GLY A 165 78.14 -18.34 20.06
CA GLY A 165 78.78 -17.11 20.49
C GLY A 165 79.93 -16.78 19.53
N GLY A 166 79.85 -15.63 18.86
CA GLY A 166 80.89 -15.19 17.94
C GLY A 166 80.59 -13.80 17.38
N ARG A 167 81.47 -12.84 17.68
CA ARG A 167 81.43 -11.42 17.28
C ARG A 167 81.03 -11.21 15.81
N LYS A 168 79.94 -10.50 15.55
CA LYS A 168 79.62 -9.96 14.22
C LYS A 168 80.70 -8.95 13.82
N LYS A 169 81.58 -9.33 12.89
CA LYS A 169 82.42 -8.37 12.14
C LYS A 169 81.56 -7.78 11.03
N MET A 170 81.23 -6.50 11.15
CA MET A 170 80.96 -5.64 10.00
C MET A 170 82.33 -5.18 9.48
N PHE A 171 82.57 -5.29 8.17
CA PHE A 171 83.55 -4.45 7.49
C PHE A 171 83.02 -4.05 6.13
N GLU A 172 83.16 -2.75 5.87
CA GLU A 172 82.83 -1.99 4.67
C GLU A 172 83.82 -2.28 3.52
N SER A 173 83.46 -1.74 2.35
CA SER A 173 84.30 -1.13 1.30
C SER A 173 84.47 -1.84 -0.04
N ASP A 174 84.46 -0.97 -1.05
CA ASP A 174 84.25 -1.08 -2.49
C ASP A 174 85.20 -1.98 -3.30
N ALA A 175 84.70 -2.41 -4.46
CA ALA A 175 85.35 -2.25 -5.76
C ALA A 175 84.30 -2.24 -6.88
#